data_AF-A0A3P7ML61-F1
#
_entry.id   AF-A0A3P7ML61-F1
#
_cell.length_a   1.000
_cell.length_b   1.000
_cell.length_c   1.000
_cell.angle_alpha   90.00
_cell.angle_beta   90.00
_cell.angle_gamma   90.00
#
_symmetry.space_group_name_H-M   'P 1'
#
loop_
_entity.id
_entity.type
_entity.pdbx_description
1 polymer ?
#
loop_
_entity_poly.entity_id
_entity_poly.type
_entity_poly.pdbx_seq_one_letter_code
_entity_poly.pdbx_strand_id
1 'polypeptide(L)'
;MVGWSSRTLPTDRASFTNEDGTKSGKMTGFQLKSEGWRWEEPWIVDIDLRRHDKEGWEYATNFGATWKPDNGVGVFVRRKRWKRHMRYTSIEKWAEIPQSSGTIVELAIGGFDILPPQECLLIALSKNGKLLRRVGIHANNPDGDCWQEIDGIVTDGK
;
A
#
# COMPACT_ATOMS: atom_id res chain seq x y z
N MET A 1 20.91 3.12 34.68
CA MET A 1 21.00 3.54 33.27
C MET A 1 19.58 3.60 32.72
N VAL A 2 19.03 4.79 32.55
CA VAL A 2 17.69 4.99 31.97
C VAL A 2 17.89 5.04 30.46
N GLY A 3 17.23 4.16 29.71
CA GLY A 3 17.42 4.07 28.27
C GLY A 3 16.44 3.11 27.62
N TRP A 4 16.23 3.30 26.33
CA TRP A 4 15.35 2.44 25.54
C TRP A 4 16.08 1.17 25.09
N SER A 5 15.41 0.03 25.21
CA SER A 5 15.93 -1.27 24.74
C SER A 5 15.48 -1.54 23.31
N SER A 6 16.34 -2.19 22.52
CA SER A 6 15.98 -2.79 21.22
C SER A 6 15.39 -4.20 21.36
N ARG A 7 15.50 -4.80 22.54
CA ARG A 7 14.90 -6.10 22.89
C ARG A 7 13.62 -5.85 23.68
N THR A 8 12.54 -6.44 23.20
CA THR A 8 11.24 -6.46 23.88
C THR A 8 11.15 -7.68 24.79
N LEU A 9 10.33 -7.61 25.84
CA LEU A 9 10.02 -8.77 26.66
C LEU A 9 9.15 -9.77 25.88
N PRO A 10 9.12 -11.06 26.25
CA PRO A 10 8.31 -12.06 25.55
C PRO A 10 6.81 -11.72 25.48
N THR A 11 6.30 -10.96 26.44
CA THR A 11 4.90 -10.53 26.52
C THR A 11 4.62 -9.20 25.83
N ASP A 12 5.66 -8.50 25.38
CA ASP A 12 5.50 -7.22 24.68
C ASP A 12 5.02 -7.44 23.24
N ARG A 13 4.54 -6.35 22.62
CA ARG A 13 4.14 -6.36 21.21
C ARG A 13 5.33 -6.67 20.28
N ALA A 14 5.01 -7.16 19.09
CA ALA A 14 6.00 -7.38 18.03
C ALA A 14 6.77 -6.09 17.68
N SER A 15 8.03 -6.23 17.30
CA SER A 15 8.92 -5.08 17.01
C SER A 15 8.51 -4.27 15.78
N PHE A 16 7.76 -4.87 14.85
CA PHE A 16 7.17 -4.20 13.69
C PHE A 16 5.71 -4.55 13.58
N THR A 17 4.90 -3.51 13.37
CA THR A 17 3.45 -3.62 13.25
C THR A 17 2.94 -2.66 12.18
N ASN A 18 1.65 -2.79 11.83
CA ASN A 18 0.88 -1.70 11.22
C ASN A 18 0.68 -0.54 12.21
N GLU A 19 0.05 0.55 11.73
CA GLU A 19 -0.07 1.83 12.44
C GLU A 19 -0.77 1.73 13.82
N ASP A 20 -1.81 0.91 13.92
CA ASP A 20 -2.59 0.71 15.15
C ASP A 20 -2.03 -0.40 16.07
N GLY A 21 -0.98 -1.10 15.63
CA GLY A 21 -0.34 -2.18 16.40
C GLY A 21 -1.11 -3.50 16.43
N THR A 22 -2.17 -3.66 15.62
CA THR A 22 -3.01 -4.88 15.62
C THR A 22 -2.41 -6.04 14.82
N LYS A 23 -1.62 -5.74 13.79
CA LYS A 23 -1.00 -6.72 12.91
C LYS A 23 0.51 -6.63 13.04
N SER A 24 1.15 -7.72 13.45
CA SER A 24 2.61 -7.85 13.39
C SER A 24 3.09 -8.03 11.96
N GLY A 25 4.33 -7.61 11.70
CA GLY A 25 4.93 -7.73 10.38
C GLY A 25 6.45 -7.84 10.46
N LYS A 26 7.07 -7.89 9.29
CA LYS A 26 8.53 -7.78 9.12
C LYS A 26 8.80 -6.70 8.08
N MET A 27 9.91 -5.99 8.20
CA MET A 27 10.36 -5.07 7.14
C MET A 27 10.76 -5.82 5.85
N THR A 28 11.00 -7.13 5.96
CA THR A 28 11.20 -8.04 4.84
C THR A 28 9.86 -8.63 4.40
N GLY A 29 9.66 -8.82 3.10
CA GLY A 29 8.45 -9.46 2.54
C GLY A 29 7.47 -8.52 1.84
N PHE A 30 7.75 -7.22 1.78
CA PHE A 30 7.00 -6.32 0.90
C PHE A 30 7.39 -6.57 -0.56
N GLN A 31 6.43 -7.00 -1.37
CA GLN A 31 6.61 -7.29 -2.78
C GLN A 31 6.24 -6.08 -3.64
N LEU A 32 6.89 -5.99 -4.80
CA LEU A 32 6.48 -5.05 -5.84
C LEU A 32 5.11 -5.47 -6.39
N LYS A 33 4.30 -4.49 -6.83
CA LYS A 33 2.98 -4.78 -7.40
C LYS A 33 3.05 -5.59 -8.70
N SER A 34 4.06 -5.31 -9.52
CA SER A 34 4.32 -5.96 -10.82
C SER A 34 5.80 -5.80 -11.18
N GLU A 35 6.23 -6.41 -12.29
CA GLU A 35 7.59 -6.25 -12.83
C GLU A 35 7.91 -4.81 -13.25
N GLY A 36 6.89 -3.98 -13.50
CA GLY A 36 7.09 -2.58 -13.88
C GLY A 36 7.48 -1.67 -12.73
N TRP A 37 7.40 -2.14 -11.49
CA TRP A 37 7.80 -1.36 -10.32
C TRP A 37 9.23 -1.66 -9.91
N ARG A 38 9.88 -0.64 -9.33
CA ARG A 38 11.18 -0.78 -8.67
C ARG A 38 11.16 -0.01 -7.36
N TRP A 39 11.84 -0.55 -6.36
CA TRP A 39 12.13 0.20 -5.15
C TRP A 39 13.13 1.31 -5.49
N GLU A 40 12.79 2.54 -5.13
CA GLU A 40 13.64 3.70 -5.42
C GLU A 40 14.81 3.79 -4.43
N GLU A 41 14.54 3.41 -3.18
CA GLU A 41 15.48 3.55 -2.08
C GLU A 41 15.31 2.41 -1.05
N PRO A 42 16.25 2.23 -0.11
CA PRO A 42 16.05 1.41 1.08
C PRO A 42 14.92 1.95 1.97
N TRP A 43 14.56 1.20 3.01
CA TRP A 43 13.66 1.72 4.04
C TRP A 43 14.27 2.94 4.73
N ILE A 44 13.48 4.00 4.82
CA ILE A 44 13.85 5.24 5.51
C ILE A 44 12.85 5.52 6.64
N VAL A 45 13.29 6.32 7.60
CA VAL A 45 12.42 6.78 8.70
C VAL A 45 11.55 7.92 8.19
N ASP A 46 10.25 7.84 8.41
CA ASP A 46 9.32 8.92 8.09
C ASP A 46 9.34 9.96 9.23
N ILE A 47 10.20 10.98 9.09
CA ILE A 47 10.40 12.00 10.11
C ILE A 47 9.55 13.24 9.79
N ASP A 48 8.69 13.60 10.72
CA ASP A 48 8.03 14.91 10.81
C ASP A 48 8.41 15.56 12.14
N LEU A 49 9.20 16.63 12.10
CA LEU A 49 9.73 17.32 13.29
C LEU A 49 8.64 17.92 14.19
N ARG A 50 7.38 18.01 13.72
CA ARG A 50 6.24 18.45 14.54
C ARG A 50 5.67 17.32 15.40
N ARG A 51 5.91 16.07 15.02
CA ARG A 51 5.32 14.86 15.63
C ARG A 51 6.37 13.95 16.28
N HIS A 52 7.59 13.98 15.78
CA HIS A 52 8.67 13.08 16.15
C HIS A 52 9.85 13.83 16.76
N ASP A 53 10.68 13.10 17.50
CA ASP A 53 12.01 13.57 17.87
C ASP A 53 12.97 13.63 16.66
N LYS A 54 14.23 14.02 16.91
CA LYS A 54 15.28 14.12 15.88
C LYS A 54 15.62 12.79 15.19
N GLU A 55 15.29 11.66 15.81
CA GLU A 55 15.54 10.32 15.28
C GLU A 55 14.28 9.70 14.64
N GLY A 56 13.12 10.37 14.69
CA GLY A 56 11.85 9.89 14.17
C GLY A 56 11.03 9.04 15.14
N TRP A 57 11.32 9.09 16.44
CA TRP A 57 10.51 8.43 17.46
C TRP A 57 9.32 9.29 17.89
N GLU A 58 8.19 8.62 18.16
CA GLU A 58 7.09 9.14 18.95
C GLU A 58 6.98 8.34 20.24
N TYR A 59 6.47 8.97 21.30
CA TYR A 59 6.48 8.49 22.67
C TYR A 59 5.07 8.52 23.26
N ALA A 60 4.74 7.52 24.08
CA ALA A 60 3.48 7.46 24.81
C ALA A 60 3.60 6.70 26.15
N THR A 61 2.61 6.89 27.01
CA THR A 61 2.47 6.14 28.28
C THR A 61 2.09 4.67 28.01
N ASN A 62 1.26 4.42 26.99
CA ASN A 62 0.93 3.09 26.48
C ASN A 62 0.52 3.19 24.99
N PHE A 63 0.27 2.05 24.33
CA PHE A 63 -0.02 2.03 22.89
C PHE A 63 -1.38 2.66 22.50
N GLY A 64 -2.31 2.82 23.44
CA GLY A 64 -3.63 3.43 23.21
C GLY A 64 -3.70 4.91 23.58
N ALA A 65 -2.60 5.48 24.08
CA ALA A 65 -2.53 6.87 24.48
C ALA A 65 -2.13 7.80 23.32
N THR A 66 -2.21 9.10 23.57
CA THR A 66 -1.74 10.13 22.63
C THR A 66 -0.22 10.08 22.51
N TRP A 67 0.26 10.01 21.28
CA TRP A 67 1.68 10.03 20.92
C TRP A 67 2.23 11.46 20.88
N LYS A 68 3.47 11.64 21.34
CA LYS A 68 4.15 12.95 21.44
C LYS A 68 5.63 12.83 21.02
N PRO A 69 6.27 13.93 20.59
CA PRO A 69 7.69 13.92 20.23
C PRO A 69 8.63 13.83 21.45
N ASP A 70 8.19 14.23 22.64
CA ASP A 70 9.05 14.36 23.81
C ASP A 70 9.16 13.07 24.63
N ASN A 71 10.39 12.64 24.89
CA ASN A 71 10.71 11.54 25.81
C ASN A 71 10.75 12.04 27.27
N GLY A 72 9.57 12.18 27.88
CA GLY A 72 9.40 12.65 29.25
C GLY A 72 9.24 11.56 30.31
N VAL A 73 9.02 11.99 31.56
CA VAL A 73 8.71 11.07 32.68
C VAL A 73 7.34 10.40 32.44
N GLY A 74 7.24 9.10 32.71
CA GLY A 74 5.99 8.33 32.53
C GLY A 74 5.76 7.84 31.11
N VAL A 75 6.73 8.01 30.21
CA VAL A 75 6.72 7.39 28.88
C VAL A 75 7.28 5.97 29.00
N PHE A 76 6.53 4.98 28.51
CA PHE A 76 6.92 3.56 28.60
C PHE A 76 6.98 2.88 27.24
N VAL A 77 6.41 3.49 26.20
CA VAL A 77 6.46 2.96 24.84
C VAL A 77 6.91 4.04 23.87
N ARG A 78 7.56 3.60 22.79
CA ARG A 78 7.93 4.45 21.66
C ARG A 78 7.69 3.70 20.36
N ARG A 79 7.40 4.43 19.29
CA ARG A 79 7.25 3.87 17.93
C ARG A 79 7.97 4.74 16.91
N LYS A 80 8.31 4.14 15.78
CA LYS A 80 8.95 4.80 14.64
C LYS A 80 8.31 4.32 13.35
N ARG A 81 7.92 5.25 12.49
CA ARG A 81 7.34 4.92 11.19
C ARG A 81 8.44 4.74 10.16
N TRP A 82 8.42 3.59 9.49
CA TRP A 82 9.28 3.30 8.35
C TRP A 82 8.48 3.48 7.06
N LYS A 83 9.09 4.09 6.06
CA LYS A 83 8.53 4.21 4.70
C LYS A 83 9.57 3.82 3.66
N ARG A 84 9.07 3.48 2.47
CA ARG A 84 9.91 3.14 1.32
C ARG A 84 9.14 3.46 0.05
N HIS A 85 9.76 4.20 -0.87
CA HIS A 85 9.10 4.59 -2.12
C HIS A 85 9.35 3.56 -3.24
N MET A 86 8.33 3.36 -4.07
CA MET A 86 8.42 2.63 -5.33
C MET A 86 8.16 3.58 -6.48
N ARG A 87 8.79 3.31 -7.62
CA ARG A 87 8.61 4.05 -8.86
C ARG A 87 8.23 3.09 -9.99
N TYR A 88 7.37 3.55 -10.88
CA TYR A 88 7.06 2.84 -12.11
C TYR A 88 8.16 3.06 -13.16
N THR A 89 8.59 1.99 -13.82
CA THR A 89 9.76 1.98 -14.72
C THR A 89 9.48 1.39 -16.09
N SER A 90 8.32 0.77 -16.31
CA SER A 90 7.90 0.23 -17.62
C SER A 90 7.25 1.29 -18.50
N ILE A 91 7.82 2.49 -18.54
CA ILE A 91 7.41 3.53 -19.48
C ILE A 91 7.88 3.11 -20.88
N GLU A 92 7.02 3.29 -21.89
CA GLU A 92 7.31 2.94 -23.31
C GLU A 92 7.65 1.45 -23.55
N LYS A 93 7.25 0.57 -22.63
CA LYS A 93 7.48 -0.87 -22.73
C LYS A 93 6.19 -1.63 -22.43
N TRP A 94 6.08 -2.83 -22.97
CA TRP A 94 5.04 -3.76 -22.54
C TRP A 94 5.29 -4.14 -21.08
N ALA A 95 4.26 -3.99 -20.25
CA ALA A 95 4.26 -4.41 -18.86
C ALA A 95 3.17 -5.47 -18.67
N GLU A 96 3.53 -6.57 -18.03
CA GLU A 96 2.55 -7.58 -17.67
C GLU A 96 1.73 -7.10 -16.47
N ILE A 97 0.41 -7.09 -16.63
CA ILE A 97 -0.53 -6.79 -15.54
C ILE A 97 -0.92 -8.11 -14.88
N PRO A 98 -0.75 -8.27 -13.55
CA PRO A 98 -1.14 -9.50 -12.86
C PRO A 98 -2.62 -9.85 -13.10
N GLN A 99 -2.87 -11.08 -13.54
CA GLN A 99 -4.21 -11.64 -13.77
C GLN A 99 -4.51 -12.72 -12.73
N SER A 100 -5.70 -12.67 -12.14
CA SER A 100 -6.10 -13.60 -11.06
C SER A 100 -6.79 -14.87 -11.57
N SER A 101 -7.40 -14.87 -12.76
CA SER A 101 -7.87 -16.08 -13.44
C SER A 101 -8.48 -15.78 -14.82
N GLY A 102 -8.28 -16.69 -15.78
CA GLY A 102 -8.96 -16.69 -17.07
C GLY A 102 -8.19 -15.96 -18.19
N THR A 103 -8.34 -16.48 -19.41
CA THR A 103 -7.78 -15.85 -20.61
C THR A 103 -8.61 -14.64 -20.99
N ILE A 104 -7.99 -13.47 -21.07
CA ILE A 104 -8.61 -12.28 -21.68
C ILE A 104 -8.60 -12.46 -23.20
N VAL A 105 -9.74 -12.24 -23.84
CA VAL A 105 -9.91 -12.32 -25.30
C VAL A 105 -10.04 -10.95 -25.95
N GLU A 106 -10.47 -9.94 -25.19
CA GLU A 106 -10.65 -8.57 -25.69
C GLU A 106 -10.39 -7.54 -24.58
N LEU A 107 -9.87 -6.38 -24.96
CA LEU A 107 -9.58 -5.25 -24.09
C LEU A 107 -10.13 -3.96 -24.71
N ALA A 108 -10.69 -3.09 -23.88
CA ALA A 108 -11.12 -1.75 -24.25
C ALA A 108 -10.61 -0.74 -23.24
N ILE A 109 -10.09 0.39 -23.74
CA ILE A 109 -9.59 1.50 -22.93
C ILE A 109 -10.37 2.76 -23.29
N GLY A 110 -10.80 3.52 -22.29
CA GLY A 110 -11.52 4.76 -22.51
C GLY A 110 -11.74 5.56 -21.23
N GLY A 111 -12.82 6.36 -21.20
CA GLY A 111 -13.20 7.15 -20.04
C GLY A 111 -12.36 8.43 -19.83
N PHE A 112 -11.47 8.77 -20.77
CA PHE A 112 -10.57 9.92 -20.65
C PHE A 112 -11.29 11.27 -20.53
N ASP A 113 -12.48 11.41 -21.14
CA ASP A 113 -13.26 12.65 -21.11
C ASP A 113 -14.19 12.78 -19.89
N ILE A 114 -14.35 11.70 -19.11
CA ILE A 114 -15.29 11.64 -17.98
C ILE A 114 -14.59 11.42 -16.63
N LEU A 115 -13.37 10.88 -16.64
CA LEU A 115 -12.57 10.64 -15.45
C LEU A 115 -11.61 11.82 -15.19
N PRO A 116 -11.08 11.93 -13.96
CA PRO A 116 -10.01 12.87 -13.67
C PRO A 116 -8.81 12.69 -14.63
N PRO A 117 -8.01 13.75 -14.84
CA PRO A 117 -6.78 13.63 -15.61
C PRO A 117 -5.89 12.51 -15.09
N GLN A 118 -5.25 11.77 -16.01
CA GLN A 118 -4.34 10.65 -15.70
C GLN A 118 -5.04 9.42 -15.07
N GLU A 119 -6.36 9.31 -15.23
CA GLU A 119 -7.13 8.10 -14.99
C GLU A 119 -7.72 7.57 -16.30
N CYS A 120 -8.07 6.28 -16.33
CA CYS A 120 -8.78 5.67 -17.46
C CYS A 120 -9.65 4.50 -17.00
N LEU A 121 -10.59 4.11 -17.85
CA LEU A 121 -11.30 2.85 -17.74
C LEU A 121 -10.58 1.81 -18.59
N LEU A 122 -10.23 0.68 -17.98
CA LEU A 122 -9.76 -0.50 -18.67
C LEU A 122 -10.73 -1.65 -18.39
N ILE A 123 -11.38 -2.12 -19.45
CA ILE A 123 -12.35 -3.21 -19.42
C ILE A 123 -11.80 -4.39 -20.22
N ALA A 124 -12.05 -5.61 -19.77
CA ALA A 124 -11.65 -6.84 -20.42
C ALA A 124 -12.83 -7.81 -20.54
N LEU A 125 -12.91 -8.51 -21.67
CA LEU A 125 -13.76 -9.68 -21.83
C LEU A 125 -12.91 -10.94 -21.67
N SER A 126 -13.34 -11.86 -20.82
CA SER A 126 -12.68 -13.16 -20.67
C SER A 126 -13.26 -14.23 -21.59
N LYS A 127 -12.50 -15.30 -21.85
CA LYS A 127 -12.92 -16.44 -22.67
C LYS A 127 -14.18 -17.14 -22.15
N ASN A 128 -14.45 -17.07 -20.85
CA ASN A 128 -15.67 -17.62 -20.23
C ASN A 128 -16.84 -16.61 -20.18
N GLY A 129 -16.76 -15.49 -20.91
CA GLY A 129 -17.85 -14.53 -21.05
C GLY A 129 -18.01 -13.56 -19.87
N LYS A 130 -17.01 -13.45 -18.99
CA LYS A 130 -17.03 -12.50 -17.87
C LYS A 130 -16.51 -11.14 -18.32
N LEU A 131 -17.18 -10.09 -17.87
CA LEU A 131 -16.72 -8.72 -18.04
C LEU A 131 -15.93 -8.31 -16.80
N LEU A 132 -14.70 -7.83 -17.00
CA LEU A 132 -13.80 -7.44 -15.92
C LEU A 132 -13.40 -5.98 -16.07
N ARG A 133 -13.34 -5.25 -14.97
CA ARG A 133 -12.77 -3.90 -14.88
C ARG A 133 -11.44 -3.95 -14.14
N ARG A 134 -10.41 -3.28 -14.67
CA ARG A 134 -9.20 -3.00 -13.90
C ARG A 134 -9.46 -1.83 -12.96
N VAL A 135 -9.26 -2.04 -11.67
CA VAL A 135 -9.54 -1.05 -10.61
C VAL A 135 -8.25 -0.37 -10.16
N GLY A 136 -8.35 0.90 -9.77
CA GLY A 136 -7.25 1.63 -9.13
C GLY A 136 -6.20 2.21 -10.08
N ILE A 137 -6.50 2.30 -11.38
CA ILE A 137 -5.62 2.97 -12.34
C ILE A 137 -5.68 4.48 -12.08
N HIS A 138 -4.52 5.08 -11.82
CA HIS A 138 -4.33 6.52 -11.73
C HIS A 138 -2.86 6.88 -11.97
N ALA A 139 -2.53 8.18 -11.98
CA ALA A 139 -1.19 8.73 -12.23
C ALA A 139 -0.04 7.98 -11.53
N ASN A 140 -0.20 7.67 -10.25
CA ASN A 140 0.80 7.02 -9.40
C ASN A 140 0.56 5.50 -9.26
N ASN A 141 -0.30 4.92 -10.10
CA ASN A 141 -0.60 3.49 -10.13
C ASN A 141 -1.08 3.06 -11.52
N PRO A 142 -0.24 3.16 -12.56
CA PRO A 142 -0.66 2.89 -13.94
C PRO A 142 -1.11 1.45 -14.17
N ASP A 143 -0.59 0.48 -13.41
CA ASP A 143 -0.99 -0.92 -13.51
C ASP A 143 -2.37 -1.20 -12.90
N GLY A 144 -2.90 -0.31 -12.07
CA GLY A 144 -4.04 -0.59 -11.18
C GLY A 144 -3.75 -1.68 -10.14
N ASP A 145 -4.75 -1.99 -9.31
CA ASP A 145 -4.60 -2.88 -8.16
C ASP A 145 -5.10 -4.29 -8.44
N CYS A 146 -6.26 -4.44 -9.07
CA CYS A 146 -6.86 -5.75 -9.36
C CYS A 146 -7.88 -5.72 -10.49
N TRP A 147 -8.26 -6.91 -10.96
CA TRP A 147 -9.42 -7.11 -11.82
C TRP A 147 -10.66 -7.37 -10.96
N GLN A 148 -11.74 -6.66 -11.24
CA GLN A 148 -13.04 -6.79 -10.61
C GLN A 148 -14.06 -7.24 -11.65
N GLU A 149 -14.80 -8.32 -11.37
CA GLU A 149 -15.91 -8.75 -12.22
C GLU A 149 -17.04 -7.73 -12.15
N ILE A 150 -17.53 -7.32 -13.33
CA ILE A 150 -18.72 -6.50 -13.46
C ILE A 150 -19.87 -7.47 -13.67
N ASP A 151 -20.83 -7.45 -12.75
CA ASP A 151 -22.07 -8.20 -12.92
C ASP A 151 -22.74 -7.77 -14.22
N GLY A 152 -23.02 -8.74 -15.09
CA GLY A 152 -23.81 -8.48 -16.28
C GLY A 152 -25.18 -7.96 -15.89
N ILE A 153 -25.67 -6.92 -16.54
CA ILE A 153 -27.08 -6.54 -16.42
C ILE A 153 -27.87 -7.69 -17.04
N VAL A 154 -28.53 -8.50 -16.20
CA VAL A 154 -29.58 -9.41 -16.68
C VAL A 154 -30.73 -8.51 -17.14
N THR A 155 -30.74 -8.17 -18.42
CA THR A 155 -31.96 -7.67 -19.03
C THR A 155 -32.89 -8.87 -19.08
N ASP A 156 -33.91 -8.90 -18.22
CA ASP A 156 -35.03 -9.81 -18.39
C ASP A 156 -35.54 -9.65 -19.82
N GLY A 157 -35.27 -10.65 -20.65
CA GLY A 157 -35.66 -10.64 -22.05
C GLY A 157 -37.15 -10.44 -22.13
N LYS A 158 -37.56 -9.39 -22.84
CA LYS A 158 -38.94 -9.24 -23.33
C LYS A 158 -39.15 -10.11 -24.55
#